data_AF-A0A9D1DP95-F1
#
_entry.id   AF-A0A9D1DP95-F1
#
_cell.length_a   1.000
_cell.length_b   1.000
_cell.length_c   1.000
_cell.angle_alpha   90.00
_cell.angle_beta   90.00
_cell.angle_gamma   90.00
#
_symmetry.space_group_name_H-M   'P 1'
#
loop_
_entity.id
_entity.type
_entity.pdbx_description
1 polymer ?
#
loop_
_entity_poly.entity_id
_entity_poly.type
_entity_poly.pdbx_seq_one_letter_code
_entity_poly.pdbx_strand_id
1 'polypeptide(L)'
;WTDERRAAKGRYVQEHQLGPNSSCFTSRIRCDSCGENYRRQRSRHKDGSFDSVWRCASSGKCQSPSIKEEVLKKLCAEAMGLESFDEMAFREHIACIHVTAPFQLSIRFFDGHTFEAAWENKRKMPRHTEQRKQHMREVMIRRWREKRGESNNDTCNDKPLHGDPNSQ
;
A
#
# COMPACT_ATOMS: atom_id res chain seq x y z
N TRP A 1 28.74 7.13 -4.30
CA TRP A 1 28.02 8.23 -5.00
C TRP A 1 28.17 9.47 -4.11
N THR A 2 28.70 10.60 -4.60
CA THR A 2 28.78 11.86 -3.84
C THR A 2 27.41 12.54 -3.71
N ASP A 3 27.19 13.31 -2.65
CA ASP A 3 25.90 13.99 -2.39
C ASP A 3 25.49 14.93 -3.54
N GLU A 4 26.46 15.64 -4.11
CA GLU A 4 26.27 16.52 -5.27
C GLU A 4 25.75 15.79 -6.50
N ARG A 5 26.36 14.64 -6.84
CA ARG A 5 25.90 13.83 -7.97
C ARG A 5 24.51 13.26 -7.70
N ARG A 6 24.16 12.99 -6.43
CA ARG A 6 22.83 12.48 -6.05
C ARG A 6 21.77 13.58 -6.21
N ALA A 7 22.11 14.80 -5.80
CA ALA A 7 21.28 16.00 -6.00
C ALA A 7 21.10 16.35 -7.49
N ALA A 8 22.17 16.33 -8.28
CA ALA A 8 22.12 16.61 -9.71
C ALA A 8 21.25 15.60 -10.48
N LYS A 9 21.39 14.30 -10.18
CA LYS A 9 20.51 13.27 -10.75
C LYS A 9 19.06 13.46 -10.30
N GLY A 10 18.83 13.85 -9.05
CA GLY A 10 17.51 14.21 -8.52
C GLY A 10 16.84 15.30 -9.37
N ARG A 11 17.51 16.44 -9.57
CA ARG A 11 17.00 17.55 -10.40
C ARG A 11 16.67 17.10 -11.83
N TYR A 12 17.59 16.39 -12.48
CA TYR A 12 17.39 15.89 -13.84
C TYR A 12 16.16 14.97 -13.95
N VAL A 13 15.96 14.07 -13.00
CA VAL A 13 14.80 13.17 -12.98
C VAL A 13 13.49 13.92 -12.73
N GLN A 14 13.49 14.95 -11.88
CA GLN A 14 12.30 15.78 -11.62
C GLN A 14 11.85 16.54 -12.88
N GLU A 15 12.81 17.11 -13.61
CA GLU A 15 12.56 17.88 -14.83
C GLU A 15 12.09 16.99 -15.99
N HIS A 16 12.72 15.83 -16.20
CA HIS A 16 12.53 15.04 -17.41
C HIS A 16 11.57 13.85 -17.28
N GLN A 17 11.11 13.52 -16.06
CA GLN A 17 10.16 12.41 -15.78
C GLN A 17 10.40 11.15 -16.61
N LEU A 18 11.62 10.61 -16.53
CA LEU A 18 12.06 9.56 -17.44
C LEU A 18 11.45 8.20 -17.09
N GLY A 19 10.53 7.72 -17.94
CA GLY A 19 10.13 6.31 -18.07
C GLY A 19 8.73 5.97 -17.57
N PRO A 20 8.20 4.79 -17.92
CA PRO A 20 6.81 4.38 -17.63
C PRO A 20 6.50 4.19 -16.12
N ASN A 21 7.53 4.26 -15.28
CA ASN A 21 7.43 4.09 -13.83
C ASN A 21 7.75 5.38 -13.04
N SER A 22 7.97 6.53 -13.70
CA SER A 22 8.10 7.81 -13.01
C SER A 22 6.73 8.40 -12.66
N SER A 23 6.68 9.22 -11.61
CA SER A 23 5.58 10.13 -11.30
C SER A 23 6.13 11.41 -10.66
N CYS A 24 5.26 12.38 -10.36
CA CYS A 24 5.62 13.59 -9.62
C CYS A 24 6.31 13.32 -8.26
N PHE A 25 6.06 12.16 -7.65
CA PHE A 25 6.68 11.75 -6.38
C PHE A 25 8.10 11.21 -6.55
N THR A 26 8.53 10.88 -7.77
CA THR A 26 9.87 10.32 -8.00
C THR A 26 10.92 11.31 -7.52
N SER A 27 11.86 10.82 -6.69
CA SER A 27 12.91 11.61 -6.01
C SER A 27 12.43 12.67 -5.01
N ARG A 28 11.11 12.78 -4.75
CA ARG A 28 10.56 13.71 -3.76
C ARG A 28 10.45 13.08 -2.36
N ILE A 29 10.43 11.75 -2.27
CA ILE A 29 10.21 11.03 -1.00
C ILE A 29 11.53 10.45 -0.48
N ARG A 30 11.96 10.89 0.70
CA ARG A 30 13.19 10.46 1.38
C ARG A 30 12.88 9.75 2.70
N CYS A 31 13.67 8.73 3.03
CA CYS A 31 13.64 8.07 4.32
C CYS A 31 14.65 8.73 5.26
N ASP A 32 14.22 9.27 6.41
CA ASP A 32 15.16 9.89 7.35
C ASP A 32 15.95 8.86 8.15
N SER A 33 15.39 7.65 8.32
CA SER A 33 16.07 6.56 9.03
C SER A 33 17.33 6.04 8.30
N CYS A 34 17.36 6.05 6.97
CA CYS A 34 18.50 5.52 6.21
C CYS A 34 19.04 6.46 5.11
N GLY A 35 18.43 7.63 4.90
CA GLY A 35 18.81 8.61 3.90
C GLY A 35 18.45 8.25 2.46
N GLU A 36 18.03 7.02 2.18
CA GLU A 36 17.66 6.58 0.84
C GLU A 36 16.30 7.12 0.38
N ASN A 37 16.12 7.23 -0.93
CA ASN A 37 14.83 7.60 -1.52
C ASN A 37 13.84 6.43 -1.48
N TYR A 38 12.56 6.76 -1.53
CA TYR A 38 11.53 5.79 -1.86
C TYR A 38 11.47 5.58 -3.37
N ARG A 39 11.27 4.33 -3.78
CA ARG A 39 11.06 3.93 -5.18
C ARG A 39 9.61 3.50 -5.40
N ARG A 40 9.06 3.91 -6.54
CA ARG A 40 7.76 3.46 -7.01
C ARG A 40 7.82 2.01 -7.46
N GLN A 41 6.79 1.25 -7.12
CA GLN A 41 6.58 -0.08 -7.64
C GLN A 41 5.13 -0.25 -8.06
N ARG A 42 4.95 -0.66 -9.30
CA ARG A 42 3.66 -0.84 -9.92
C ARG A 42 3.35 -2.33 -10.02
N SER A 43 2.17 -2.73 -9.55
CA SER A 43 1.67 -4.10 -9.61
C SER A 43 0.40 -4.13 -10.44
N ARG A 44 0.26 -5.12 -11.32
CA ARG A 44 -0.93 -5.33 -12.14
C ARG A 44 -1.86 -6.34 -11.47
N HIS A 45 -3.13 -6.00 -11.35
CA HIS A 45 -4.18 -6.89 -10.87
C HIS A 45 -4.72 -7.77 -12.00
N LYS A 46 -5.45 -8.84 -11.63
CA LYS A 46 -6.05 -9.77 -12.59
C LYS A 46 -7.07 -9.11 -13.52
N ASP A 47 -7.76 -8.09 -13.04
CA ASP A 47 -8.73 -7.29 -13.81
C ASP A 47 -8.07 -6.26 -14.76
N GLY A 48 -6.73 -6.19 -14.79
CA GLY A 48 -5.98 -5.25 -15.62
C GLY A 48 -5.72 -3.90 -14.97
N SER A 49 -6.30 -3.61 -13.81
CA SER A 49 -5.99 -2.40 -13.04
C SER A 49 -4.58 -2.45 -12.45
N PHE A 50 -4.06 -1.30 -12.02
CA PHE A 50 -2.72 -1.18 -11.45
C PHE A 50 -2.75 -0.49 -10.10
N ASP A 51 -2.02 -1.05 -9.13
CA ASP A 51 -1.69 -0.37 -7.88
C ASP A 51 -0.23 0.08 -7.90
N SER A 52 0.02 1.27 -7.36
CA SER A 52 1.37 1.78 -7.14
C SER A 52 1.68 1.92 -5.66
N VAL A 53 2.81 1.37 -5.23
CA VAL A 53 3.30 1.41 -3.85
C VAL A 53 4.72 1.95 -3.84
N TRP A 54 5.00 2.82 -2.88
CA TRP A 54 6.31 3.40 -2.64
C TRP A 54 7.00 2.65 -1.52
N ARG A 55 8.24 2.19 -1.78
CA ARG A 55 9.06 1.45 -0.81
C ARG A 55 10.43 2.08 -0.67
N CYS A 56 11.00 2.07 0.54
CA CYS A 56 12.39 2.47 0.75
C CYS A 56 13.34 1.68 -0.19
N ALA A 57 14.30 2.37 -0.81
CA ALA A 57 15.23 1.77 -1.77
C ALA A 57 16.38 0.97 -1.14
N SER A 58 16.54 0.98 0.19
CA SER A 58 17.59 0.27 0.94
C SER A 58 17.57 -1.27 0.84
N SER A 59 16.72 -1.83 -0.02
CA SER A 59 16.62 -3.27 -0.29
C SER A 59 16.41 -4.14 0.96
N GLY A 60 15.60 -3.64 1.91
CA GLY A 60 15.22 -4.38 3.12
C GLY A 60 16.16 -4.19 4.31
N LYS A 61 17.24 -3.41 4.17
CA LYS A 61 18.10 -3.02 5.30
C LYS A 61 17.42 -1.98 6.21
N CYS A 62 16.45 -1.24 5.69
CA CYS A 62 15.61 -0.32 6.47
C CYS A 62 14.22 -0.92 6.67
N GLN A 63 13.68 -0.77 7.87
CA GLN A 63 12.35 -1.24 8.26
C GLN A 63 11.22 -0.23 7.97
N SER A 64 11.52 0.88 7.28
CA SER A 64 10.49 1.88 6.99
C SER A 64 9.34 1.28 6.17
N PRO A 65 8.08 1.51 6.58
CA PRO A 65 6.93 0.91 5.93
C PRO A 65 6.75 1.45 4.51
N SER A 66 6.14 0.64 3.66
CA SER A 66 5.69 1.09 2.35
C SER A 66 4.48 2.01 2.48
N ILE A 67 4.22 2.82 1.46
CA ILE A 67 3.03 3.68 1.40
C ILE A 67 2.39 3.55 0.02
N LYS A 68 1.05 3.44 -0.03
CA LYS A 68 0.32 3.42 -1.30
C LYS A 68 0.36 4.81 -1.94
N GLU A 69 0.47 4.87 -3.26
CA GLU A 69 0.46 6.14 -3.99
C GLU A 69 -0.84 6.93 -3.75
N GLU A 70 -1.98 6.25 -3.66
CA GLU A 70 -3.26 6.87 -3.33
C GLU A 70 -3.25 7.58 -1.96
N VAL A 71 -2.54 7.00 -0.98
CA VAL A 71 -2.41 7.59 0.36
C VAL A 71 -1.51 8.81 0.30
N LEU A 72 -0.40 8.76 -0.44
CA LEU A 72 0.46 9.93 -0.68
C LEU A 72 -0.32 11.07 -1.33
N LYS A 73 -1.08 10.78 -2.37
CA LYS A 73 -1.93 11.76 -3.06
C LYS A 73 -2.92 12.42 -2.10
N LYS A 74 -3.62 11.62 -1.28
CA LYS A 74 -4.56 12.14 -0.29
C LYS A 74 -3.87 13.06 0.72
N LEU A 75 -2.74 12.64 1.29
CA LEU A 75 -2.00 13.45 2.26
C LEU A 75 -1.46 14.74 1.66
N CYS A 76 -1.02 14.72 0.40
CA CYS A 76 -0.57 15.93 -0.29
C CYS A 76 -1.73 16.88 -0.61
N ALA A 77 -2.89 16.36 -1.01
CA ALA A 77 -4.08 17.18 -1.22
C ALA A 77 -4.50 17.86 0.08
N GLU A 78 -4.54 17.10 1.18
CA GLU A 78 -4.85 17.61 2.52
C GLU A 78 -3.86 18.69 2.96
N ALA A 79 -2.56 18.45 2.79
CA ALA A 79 -1.52 19.43 3.12
C ALA A 79 -1.66 20.74 2.31
N MET A 80 -2.08 20.64 1.03
CA MET A 80 -2.33 21.80 0.17
C MET A 80 -3.72 22.43 0.38
N GLY A 81 -4.58 21.86 1.25
CA GLY A 81 -5.94 22.33 1.45
C GLY A 81 -6.89 22.08 0.27
N LEU A 82 -6.59 21.08 -0.57
CA LEU A 82 -7.38 20.72 -1.75
C LEU A 82 -8.28 19.51 -1.49
N GLU A 83 -9.46 19.49 -2.11
CA GLU A 83 -10.39 18.34 -2.03
C GLU A 83 -9.85 17.08 -2.71
N SER A 84 -9.03 17.26 -3.75
CA SER A 84 -8.42 16.17 -4.50
C SER A 84 -6.99 16.52 -4.90
N PHE A 85 -6.19 15.49 -5.19
CA PHE A 85 -4.78 15.67 -5.53
C PHE A 85 -4.63 16.29 -6.92
N ASP A 86 -3.96 17.45 -6.98
CA ASP A 86 -3.52 18.10 -8.21
C ASP A 86 -1.99 17.97 -8.35
N GLU A 87 -1.56 17.40 -9.48
CA GLU A 87 -0.13 17.17 -9.74
C GLU A 87 0.65 18.47 -10.03
N MET A 88 0.03 19.47 -10.66
CA MET A 88 0.68 20.75 -10.94
C MET A 88 0.87 21.52 -9.63
N ALA A 89 -0.18 21.61 -8.81
CA ALA A 89 -0.11 22.23 -7.49
C ALA A 89 0.95 21.54 -6.61
N PHE A 90 1.03 20.20 -6.65
CA PHE A 90 2.08 19.46 -5.95
C PHE A 90 3.48 19.89 -6.38
N ARG A 91 3.71 20.06 -7.69
CA ARG A 91 5.04 20.46 -8.21
C ARG A 91 5.41 21.88 -7.81
N GLU A 92 4.43 22.77 -7.75
CA GLU A 92 4.60 24.19 -7.43
C GLU A 92 4.80 24.43 -5.94
N HIS A 93 4.08 23.71 -5.07
CA HIS A 93 4.06 24.00 -3.64
C HIS A 93 4.92 23.06 -2.80
N ILE A 94 5.01 21.77 -3.14
CA ILE A 94 5.70 20.78 -2.31
C ILE A 94 7.14 20.58 -2.78
N ALA A 95 8.09 20.81 -1.87
CA ALA A 95 9.52 20.65 -2.11
C ALA A 95 9.98 19.19 -1.95
N CYS A 96 9.62 18.55 -0.84
CA CYS A 96 9.95 17.14 -0.58
C CYS A 96 9.06 16.55 0.51
N ILE A 97 9.08 15.23 0.61
CA ILE A 97 8.39 14.45 1.63
C ILE A 97 9.44 13.62 2.36
N HIS A 98 9.45 13.72 3.69
CA HIS A 98 10.35 12.98 4.55
C HIS A 98 9.55 11.95 5.34
N VAL A 99 9.94 10.68 5.26
CA VAL A 99 9.44 9.65 6.18
C VAL A 99 10.30 9.70 7.43
N THR A 100 9.77 10.39 8.44
CA THR A 100 10.45 10.74 9.69
C THR A 100 10.47 9.57 10.67
N ALA A 101 9.39 8.78 10.72
CA ALA A 101 9.29 7.57 11.52
C ALA A 101 8.38 6.53 10.84
N PRO A 102 8.27 5.28 11.35
CA PRO A 102 7.30 4.33 10.84
C PRO A 102 5.89 4.92 10.87
N PHE A 103 5.24 4.97 9.69
CA PHE A 103 3.89 5.49 9.52
C PHE A 103 3.71 6.99 9.80
N GLN A 104 4.81 7.75 9.85
CA GLN A 104 4.81 9.21 10.01
C GLN A 104 5.65 9.88 8.92
N LEU A 105 5.15 10.98 8.39
CA LEU A 105 5.84 11.78 7.38
C LEU A 105 5.68 13.27 7.62
N SER A 106 6.66 14.01 7.13
CA SER A 106 6.71 15.46 7.06
C SER A 106 6.72 15.89 5.60
N ILE A 107 5.75 16.71 5.19
CA ILE A 107 5.70 17.32 3.86
C ILE A 107 6.26 18.73 3.98
N ARG A 108 7.34 19.02 3.26
CA ARG A 108 7.97 20.34 3.24
C ARG A 108 7.53 21.11 2.00
N PHE A 109 7.08 22.34 2.21
CA PHE A 109 6.70 23.27 1.17
C PHE A 109 7.88 24.13 0.73
N PHE A 110 7.80 24.71 -0.46
CA PHE A 110 8.84 25.60 -0.98
C PHE A 110 8.94 26.93 -0.23
N ASP A 111 7.87 27.39 0.41
CA ASP A 111 7.85 28.56 1.28
C ASP A 111 8.46 28.29 2.69
N GLY A 112 8.88 27.04 2.94
CA GLY A 112 9.61 26.62 4.13
C GLY A 112 8.76 26.00 5.24
N HIS A 113 7.43 26.09 5.19
CA HIS A 113 6.59 25.44 6.21
C HIS A 113 6.48 23.93 6.00
N THR A 114 6.03 23.23 7.04
CA THR A 114 5.92 21.76 7.06
C THR A 114 4.55 21.31 7.53
N PHE A 115 4.06 20.23 6.94
CA PHE A 115 2.84 19.53 7.32
C PHE A 115 3.19 18.12 7.78
N GLU A 116 2.89 17.79 9.03
CA GLU A 116 3.12 16.47 9.61
C GLU A 116 1.86 15.61 9.50
N ALA A 117 2.02 14.36 9.08
CA ALA A 117 0.92 13.42 8.97
C ALA A 117 1.32 12.00 9.31
N ALA A 118 0.33 11.22 9.74
CA ALA A 118 0.45 9.78 9.90
C ALA A 118 -0.38 9.05 8.84
N TRP A 119 0.02 7.83 8.50
CA TRP A 119 -0.76 6.98 7.59
C TRP A 119 -0.89 5.56 8.09
N GLU A 120 -1.84 4.83 7.52
CA GLU A 120 -2.07 3.42 7.83
C GLU A 120 -2.12 2.56 6.56
N ASN A 121 -1.51 1.38 6.63
CA ASN A 121 -1.62 0.39 5.56
C ASN A 121 -2.77 -0.59 5.85
N LYS A 122 -4.02 -0.11 5.82
CA LYS A 122 -5.17 -1.02 5.93
C LYS A 122 -5.28 -1.89 4.68
N ARG A 123 -5.21 -3.21 4.87
CA ARG A 123 -5.65 -4.18 3.85
C ARG A 123 -7.17 -4.19 3.86
N LYS A 124 -7.80 -3.54 2.88
CA LYS A 124 -9.25 -3.68 2.65
C LYS A 124 -9.50 -5.06 2.04
N MET A 125 -9.82 -6.04 2.87
CA MET A 125 -10.38 -7.31 2.39
C MET A 125 -11.87 -7.11 2.14
N PRO A 126 -12.38 -7.34 0.92
CA PRO A 126 -13.82 -7.34 0.69
C PRO A 126 -14.47 -8.33 1.65
N ARG A 127 -15.53 -7.91 2.36
CA ARG A 127 -16.33 -8.84 3.16
C ARG A 127 -16.82 -9.94 2.22
N HIS A 128 -16.57 -11.20 2.58
CA HIS A 128 -17.04 -12.32 1.76
C HIS A 128 -18.57 -12.23 1.66
N THR A 129 -19.07 -12.17 0.42
CA THR A 129 -20.49 -12.32 0.14
C THR A 129 -20.95 -13.70 0.61
N GLU A 130 -22.22 -13.83 0.98
CA GLU A 130 -22.74 -15.10 1.49
C GLU A 130 -22.63 -16.21 0.44
N GLN A 131 -22.86 -15.89 -0.84
CA GLN A 131 -22.67 -16.84 -1.95
C GLN A 131 -21.22 -17.32 -2.03
N ARG A 132 -20.24 -16.43 -1.82
CA ARG A 132 -18.82 -16.80 -1.84
C ARG A 132 -18.47 -17.68 -0.64
N LYS A 133 -19.06 -17.45 0.54
CA LYS A 133 -18.86 -18.33 1.70
C LYS A 133 -19.43 -19.73 1.45
N GLN A 134 -20.65 -19.82 0.92
CA GLN A 134 -21.31 -21.10 0.60
C GLN A 134 -20.51 -21.88 -0.45
N HIS A 135 -20.14 -21.25 -1.56
CA HIS A 135 -19.32 -21.87 -2.59
C HIS A 135 -17.98 -22.38 -2.03
N MET A 136 -17.29 -21.57 -1.22
CA MET A 136 -16.03 -22.00 -0.60
C MET A 136 -16.25 -23.13 0.42
N ARG A 137 -17.37 -23.16 1.15
CA ARG A 137 -17.75 -24.26 2.04
C ARG A 137 -17.93 -25.56 1.24
N GLU A 138 -18.65 -25.52 0.13
CA GLU A 138 -18.86 -26.68 -0.75
C GLU A 138 -17.54 -27.20 -1.33
N VAL A 139 -16.69 -26.31 -1.85
CA VAL A 139 -15.36 -26.67 -2.38
C VAL A 139 -14.50 -27.33 -1.30
N MET A 140 -14.53 -26.82 -0.06
CA MET A 140 -13.78 -27.40 1.05
C MET A 140 -14.32 -28.77 1.47
N ILE A 141 -15.65 -28.94 1.53
CA ILE A 141 -16.29 -30.24 1.81
C ILE A 141 -15.92 -31.25 0.72
N ARG A 142 -16.01 -30.86 -0.56
CA ARG A 142 -15.65 -31.73 -1.69
C ARG A 142 -14.19 -32.18 -1.61
N ARG A 143 -13.27 -31.22 -1.41
CA ARG A 143 -11.83 -31.51 -1.29
C ARG A 143 -11.51 -32.40 -0.08
N TRP A 144 -12.25 -32.24 1.01
CA TRP A 144 -12.13 -33.08 2.19
C TRP A 144 -12.57 -34.52 1.92
N ARG A 145 -13.70 -34.70 1.21
CA ARG A 145 -14.22 -36.03 0.79
C ARG A 145 -13.26 -36.73 -0.18
N GLU A 146 -12.77 -36.02 -1.20
CA GLU A 146 -11.80 -36.55 -2.17
C GLU A 146 -10.48 -37.01 -1.50
N LYS A 147 -10.01 -36.29 -0.48
CA LYS A 147 -8.81 -36.68 0.29
C LYS A 147 -9.00 -37.90 1.20
N ARG A 148 -10.22 -38.16 1.67
CA ARG A 148 -10.53 -39.28 2.58
C ARG A 148 -10.88 -40.57 1.84
N GLY A 149 -11.00 -40.54 0.51
CA GLY A 149 -11.27 -41.74 -0.28
C GLY A 149 -12.66 -42.33 -0.03
N GLU A 150 -13.63 -41.54 0.40
CA GLU A 150 -14.99 -42.01 0.70
C GLU A 150 -15.89 -41.90 -0.53
N SER A 151 -16.47 -43.04 -0.92
CA SER A 151 -17.47 -43.21 -1.97
C SER A 151 -18.81 -42.59 -1.60
N ASN A 152 -19.54 -42.12 -2.61
CA ASN A 152 -20.90 -41.57 -2.52
C ASN A 152 -21.85 -42.51 -1.77
N ASN A 153 -22.08 -42.26 -0.48
CA ASN A 153 -23.31 -42.65 0.18
C ASN A 153 -23.83 -41.45 0.97
N ASP A 154 -24.93 -40.90 0.44
CA ASP A 154 -25.71 -39.84 1.04
C ASP A 154 -26.34 -40.31 2.35
N THR A 155 -25.77 -39.89 3.48
CA THR A 155 -26.52 -39.65 4.72
C THR A 155 -25.63 -38.92 5.71
N CYS A 156 -25.71 -37.59 5.75
CA CYS A 156 -25.31 -36.88 6.97
C CYS A 156 -26.33 -35.80 7.28
N ASN A 157 -27.14 -36.16 8.28
CA ASN A 157 -28.19 -35.43 8.93
C ASN A 157 -27.67 -34.07 9.44
N ASP A 158 -28.39 -32.99 9.15
CA ASP A 158 -28.14 -31.66 9.73
C ASP A 158 -28.45 -31.71 11.23
N LYS A 159 -27.42 -31.91 12.07
CA LYS A 159 -27.48 -31.53 13.49
C LYS A 159 -26.27 -30.67 13.86
N PRO A 160 -26.48 -29.46 14.41
CA PRO A 160 -25.38 -28.65 14.94
C PRO A 160 -24.80 -29.32 16.18
N LEU A 161 -23.53 -29.73 16.10
CA LEU A 161 -22.72 -30.06 17.27
C LEU A 161 -22.18 -28.75 17.87
N HIS A 162 -23.01 -28.04 18.61
CA HIS A 162 -22.52 -27.11 19.63
C HIS A 162 -22.72 -27.77 20.99
N GLY A 163 -21.63 -28.31 21.54
CA GLY A 163 -21.58 -28.68 22.94
C GLY A 163 -21.54 -27.42 23.79
N ASP A 164 -22.54 -27.26 24.64
CA ASP A 164 -22.58 -26.23 25.67
C ASP A 164 -21.84 -26.74 26.91
N PRO A 165 -20.76 -26.09 27.36
CA PRO A 165 -20.14 -26.41 28.63
C PRO A 165 -20.66 -25.42 29.68
N ASN A 166 -21.76 -25.74 30.35
CA ASN A 166 -21.85 -25.33 31.75
C ASN A 166 -22.74 -26.23 32.58
N SER A 167 -22.10 -26.79 33.61
CA SER A 167 -22.68 -27.62 34.65
C SER A 167 -22.85 -26.73 35.88
N GLN A 168 -24.09 -26.58 36.34
CA GLN A 168 -24.47 -26.46 37.76
C GLN A 168 -25.98 -26.60 37.91
#